data_AF-A0A6N9SZ08-F1
#
_entry.id   AF-A0A6N9SZ08-F1
#
_cell.length_a   1.000
_cell.length_b   1.000
_cell.length_c   1.000
_cell.angle_alpha   90.00
_cell.angle_beta   90.00
_cell.angle_gamma   90.00
#
_symmetry.space_group_name_H-M   'P 1'
#
loop_
_entity.id
_entity.type
_entity.pdbx_description
1 polymer ?
#
loop_
_entity_poly.entity_id
_entity_poly.type
_entity_poly.pdbx_seq_one_letter_code
_entity_poly.pdbx_strand_id
1 'polypeptide(L)'
;MTALAMMHVAKRDLGLDDDTYRAVLLRVTGKRSSKDMSESEQRAVLDEFRRQGFKPALRQAQGEGRGKTKPLSGPYAKKAQALWIALWNLGAVEDKRDSALLAFVCRQTGIERTEWVLDAKHGRAVIEALKGWCAREGVDWSDGGRHGFQIALAQWSQLQLIDRSATRGFWVEIASILKRSVVVDKPTDAEWITVMNALGKRIRARKAGSS
;
A
#
# COMPACT_ATOMS: atom_id res chain seq x y z
N MET A 1 -6.87 -14.40 2.00
CA MET A 1 -6.81 -15.81 2.45
C MET A 1 -8.24 -16.32 2.44
N THR A 2 -8.52 -17.40 1.71
CA THR A 2 -9.87 -18.01 1.62
C THR A 2 -10.16 -18.85 2.86
N ALA A 3 -11.44 -19.13 3.17
CA ALA A 3 -11.82 -19.91 4.35
C ALA A 3 -11.24 -21.35 4.30
N LEU A 4 -11.20 -21.96 3.12
CA LEU A 4 -10.51 -23.23 2.89
C LEU A 4 -9.01 -23.18 3.28
N ALA A 5 -8.30 -22.13 2.86
CA ALA A 5 -6.89 -21.97 3.23
C ALA A 5 -6.71 -21.84 4.75
N MET A 6 -7.65 -21.18 5.43
CA MET A 6 -7.63 -21.04 6.89
C MET A 6 -7.92 -22.36 7.61
N MET A 7 -8.80 -23.22 7.06
CA MET A 7 -9.05 -24.55 7.62
C MET A 7 -7.82 -25.45 7.52
N HIS A 8 -7.06 -25.37 6.41
CA HIS A 8 -5.80 -26.09 6.28
C HIS A 8 -4.70 -25.57 7.23
N VAL A 9 -4.66 -24.27 7.47
CA VAL A 9 -3.79 -23.68 8.50
C VAL A 9 -4.21 -24.15 9.89
N ALA A 10 -5.51 -24.15 10.21
CA ALA A 10 -6.03 -24.63 11.48
C ALA A 10 -5.69 -26.09 11.73
N LYS A 11 -5.85 -26.94 10.72
CA LYS A 11 -5.45 -28.35 10.77
C LYS A 11 -3.99 -28.51 11.20
N ARG A 12 -3.08 -27.79 10.54
CA ARG A 12 -1.65 -27.84 10.83
C ARG A 12 -1.33 -27.31 12.23
N ASP A 13 -1.90 -26.15 12.58
CA ASP A 13 -1.58 -25.46 13.84
C ASP A 13 -2.16 -26.21 15.07
N LEU A 14 -3.26 -26.95 14.89
CA LEU A 14 -3.82 -27.86 15.89
C LEU A 14 -3.18 -29.26 15.88
N GLY A 15 -2.26 -29.55 14.95
CA GLY A 15 -1.62 -30.85 14.83
C GLY A 15 -2.58 -31.99 14.47
N LEU A 16 -3.69 -31.69 13.77
CA LEU A 16 -4.67 -32.71 13.39
C LEU A 16 -4.17 -33.51 12.19
N ASP A 17 -4.17 -34.84 12.32
CA ASP A 17 -3.99 -35.74 11.19
C ASP A 17 -5.20 -35.70 10.22
N ASP A 18 -5.05 -36.34 9.07
CA ASP A 18 -6.07 -36.38 8.02
C ASP A 18 -7.42 -36.96 8.48
N ASP A 19 -7.42 -38.00 9.31
CA ASP A 19 -8.62 -38.71 9.71
C ASP A 19 -9.34 -37.98 10.85
N THR A 20 -8.58 -37.47 11.82
CA THR A 20 -9.09 -36.57 12.87
C THR A 20 -9.68 -35.30 12.26
N TYR A 21 -9.01 -34.71 11.27
CA TYR A 21 -9.53 -33.56 10.54
C TYR A 21 -10.85 -33.88 9.83
N ARG A 22 -10.91 -34.99 9.08
CA ARG A 22 -12.14 -35.43 8.39
C ARG A 22 -13.28 -35.75 9.36
N ALA A 23 -12.98 -36.29 10.54
CA ALA A 23 -13.97 -36.54 11.59
C ALA A 23 -14.58 -35.24 12.12
N VAL A 24 -13.78 -34.18 12.32
CA VAL A 24 -14.29 -32.85 12.69
C VAL A 24 -15.17 -32.27 11.58
N LEU A 25 -14.75 -32.36 10.32
CA LEU A 25 -15.55 -31.92 9.18
C LEU A 25 -16.92 -32.63 9.12
N LEU A 26 -16.92 -33.95 9.28
CA LEU A 26 -18.11 -34.78 9.25
C LEU A 26 -19.05 -34.45 10.43
N ARG A 27 -18.52 -34.27 11.63
CA ARG A 27 -19.31 -33.93 12.81
C ARG A 27 -19.97 -32.55 12.71
N VAL A 28 -19.27 -31.58 12.14
CA VAL A 28 -19.75 -30.18 12.08
C VAL A 28 -20.66 -29.94 10.89
N THR A 29 -20.42 -30.60 9.76
CA THR A 29 -21.10 -30.27 8.48
C THR A 29 -21.78 -31.47 7.82
N GLY A 30 -21.60 -32.69 8.34
CA GLY A 30 -22.06 -33.92 7.69
C GLY A 30 -21.22 -34.32 6.47
N LYS A 31 -20.17 -33.58 6.10
CA LYS A 31 -19.35 -33.81 4.91
C LYS A 31 -17.91 -34.16 5.28
N ARG A 32 -17.32 -35.11 4.55
CA ARG A 32 -15.92 -35.54 4.75
C ARG A 32 -14.90 -34.70 3.95
N SER A 33 -15.38 -33.82 3.07
CA SER A 33 -14.56 -33.03 2.15
C SER A 33 -14.90 -31.56 2.29
N SER A 34 -13.86 -30.72 2.41
CA SER A 34 -14.01 -29.26 2.46
C SER A 34 -14.37 -28.65 1.10
N LYS A 35 -14.20 -29.41 0.00
CA LYS A 35 -14.54 -28.94 -1.36
C LYS A 35 -16.05 -28.86 -1.61
N ASP A 36 -16.82 -29.65 -0.88
CA ASP A 36 -18.28 -29.74 -1.03
C ASP A 36 -19.02 -28.85 0.00
N MET A 37 -18.27 -28.02 0.74
CA MET A 37 -18.81 -27.16 1.80
C MET A 37 -19.18 -25.77 1.28
N SER A 38 -20.35 -25.29 1.68
CA SER A 38 -20.76 -23.90 1.52
C SER A 38 -19.95 -22.96 2.42
N GLU A 39 -20.02 -21.66 2.17
CA GLU A 39 -19.30 -20.67 2.99
C GLU A 39 -19.75 -20.66 4.46
N SER A 40 -21.03 -20.94 4.73
CA SER A 40 -21.57 -21.04 6.09
C SER A 40 -21.03 -22.29 6.81
N GLU A 41 -20.93 -23.42 6.12
CA GLU A 41 -20.35 -24.66 6.63
C GLU A 41 -18.85 -24.50 6.91
N GLN A 42 -18.10 -23.86 6.02
CA GLN A 42 -16.68 -23.57 6.23
C GLN A 42 -16.45 -22.68 7.47
N ARG A 43 -17.36 -21.72 7.70
CA ARG A 43 -17.31 -20.85 8.89
C ARG A 43 -17.60 -21.63 10.17
N ALA A 44 -18.61 -22.48 10.17
CA ALA A 44 -18.93 -23.35 11.32
C ALA A 44 -17.74 -24.24 11.70
N VAL A 45 -17.04 -24.79 10.72
CA VAL A 45 -15.81 -25.57 10.96
C VAL A 45 -14.70 -24.72 11.58
N LEU A 46 -14.49 -23.51 11.07
CA LEU A 46 -13.47 -22.60 11.64
C LEU A 46 -13.81 -22.18 13.07
N ASP A 47 -15.09 -22.00 13.39
CA ASP A 47 -15.54 -21.71 14.76
C ASP A 47 -15.31 -22.90 15.69
N GLU A 48 -15.54 -24.12 15.21
CA GLU A 48 -15.20 -25.34 15.96
C GLU A 48 -13.68 -25.47 16.18
N PHE A 49 -12.85 -25.16 15.18
CA PHE A 49 -11.39 -25.14 15.38
C PHE A 49 -10.96 -24.09 16.38
N ARG A 50 -11.59 -22.90 16.39
CA ARG A 50 -11.32 -21.87 17.41
C ARG A 50 -11.67 -22.37 18.81
N ARG A 51 -12.79 -23.08 18.96
CA ARG A 51 -13.18 -23.74 20.21
C ARG A 51 -12.16 -24.78 20.66
N GLN A 52 -11.52 -25.47 19.72
CA GLN A 52 -10.44 -26.44 19.96
C GLN A 52 -9.06 -25.78 20.18
N GLY A 53 -8.99 -24.45 20.27
CA GLY A 53 -7.76 -23.72 20.57
C GLY A 53 -7.03 -23.15 19.35
N PHE A 54 -7.60 -23.24 18.14
CA PHE A 54 -7.03 -22.58 16.97
C PHE A 54 -7.11 -21.07 17.14
N LYS A 55 -5.94 -20.45 17.30
CA LYS A 55 -5.79 -18.99 17.28
C LYS A 55 -5.17 -18.63 15.94
N PRO A 56 -5.93 -18.06 14.98
CA PRO A 56 -5.35 -17.64 13.72
C PRO A 56 -4.20 -16.69 14.02
N ALA A 57 -2.99 -17.03 13.58
CA ALA A 57 -1.85 -16.14 13.70
C ALA A 57 -2.19 -14.83 12.98
N LEU A 58 -2.57 -13.81 13.77
CA LEU A 58 -2.47 -12.42 13.37
C LEU A 58 -0.98 -12.19 13.13
N ARG A 59 -0.52 -12.38 11.88
CA ARG A 59 0.79 -11.91 11.47
C ARG A 59 0.85 -10.46 11.92
N GLN A 60 1.71 -10.25 12.92
CA GLN A 60 1.82 -9.03 13.67
C GLN A 60 2.09 -7.91 12.68
N ALA A 61 1.13 -7.00 12.59
CA ALA A 61 1.37 -5.66 12.13
C ALA A 61 2.30 -5.02 13.16
N GLN A 62 3.60 -5.05 12.90
CA GLN A 62 4.46 -3.99 13.42
C GLN A 62 4.02 -2.70 12.72
N GLY A 63 3.30 -1.87 13.45
CA GLY A 63 2.69 -0.65 12.94
C GLY A 63 1.29 -0.49 13.50
N GLU A 64 1.24 0.07 14.70
CA GLU A 64 0.04 0.43 15.44
C GLU A 64 -0.94 1.25 14.57
N GLY A 65 -2.22 0.90 14.67
CA GLY A 65 -3.31 1.77 14.25
C GLY A 65 -4.13 1.29 13.05
N ARG A 66 -5.33 0.79 13.39
CA ARG A 66 -6.61 1.03 12.69
C ARG A 66 -6.84 0.31 11.36
N GLY A 67 -7.71 -0.70 11.44
CA GLY A 67 -8.69 -1.06 10.41
C GLY A 67 -8.14 -1.78 9.18
N LYS A 68 -8.40 -3.08 9.06
CA LYS A 68 -8.32 -3.78 7.76
C LYS A 68 -9.45 -3.27 6.85
N THR A 69 -9.32 -2.07 6.30
CA THR A 69 -10.01 -1.71 5.06
C THR A 69 -9.51 -2.67 3.99
N LYS A 70 -10.42 -3.30 3.22
CA LYS A 70 -10.03 -4.05 2.02
C LYS A 70 -9.07 -3.18 1.18
N PRO A 71 -8.01 -3.76 0.61
CA PRO A 71 -7.12 -3.02 -0.30
C PRO A 71 -7.95 -2.31 -1.37
N LEU A 72 -7.61 -1.05 -1.67
CA LEU A 72 -8.26 -0.32 -2.76
C LEU A 72 -8.14 -1.14 -4.05
N SER A 73 -9.27 -1.47 -4.68
CA SER A 73 -9.30 -2.32 -5.88
C SER A 73 -10.10 -1.67 -7.00
N GLY A 74 -9.60 -1.75 -8.23
CA GLY A 74 -10.23 -1.22 -9.45
C GLY A 74 -9.22 -0.52 -10.36
N PRO A 75 -9.64 -0.09 -11.57
CA PRO A 75 -8.75 0.41 -12.61
C PRO A 75 -7.91 1.62 -12.20
N TYR A 76 -8.42 2.47 -11.30
CA TYR A 76 -7.72 3.68 -10.85
C TYR A 76 -6.99 3.52 -9.51
N ALA A 77 -7.19 2.41 -8.79
CA ALA A 77 -6.69 2.22 -7.43
C ALA A 77 -5.17 2.36 -7.32
N LYS A 78 -4.44 1.57 -8.13
CA LYS A 78 -2.97 1.53 -8.08
C LYS A 78 -2.35 2.89 -8.37
N LYS A 79 -2.91 3.63 -9.32
CA LYS A 79 -2.41 4.95 -9.68
C LYS A 79 -2.68 5.98 -8.58
N ALA A 80 -3.86 5.95 -7.96
CA ALA A 80 -4.18 6.81 -6.85
C ALA A 80 -3.30 6.52 -5.63
N GLN A 81 -3.07 5.24 -5.31
CA GLN A 81 -2.13 4.82 -4.25
C GLN A 81 -0.71 5.31 -4.54
N ALA A 82 -0.22 5.16 -5.78
CA ALA A 82 1.11 5.62 -6.15
C ALA A 82 1.27 7.14 -5.99
N LEU A 83 0.27 7.93 -6.39
CA LEU A 83 0.27 9.39 -6.20
C LEU A 83 0.14 9.78 -4.73
N TRP A 84 -0.63 9.05 -3.94
CA TRP A 84 -0.72 9.28 -2.49
C TRP A 84 0.60 9.01 -1.77
N ILE A 85 1.28 7.92 -2.13
CA ILE A 85 2.65 7.61 -1.66
C ILE A 85 3.63 8.70 -2.12
N ALA A 86 3.48 9.23 -3.34
CA ALA A 86 4.29 10.35 -3.81
C ALA A 86 4.09 11.61 -2.93
N LEU A 87 2.84 11.98 -2.62
CA LEU A 87 2.54 13.09 -1.70
C LEU A 87 3.12 12.86 -0.30
N TRP A 88 3.08 11.63 0.21
CA TRP A 88 3.75 11.27 1.47
C TRP A 88 5.27 11.48 1.40
N ASN A 89 5.88 11.09 0.28
CA ASN A 89 7.30 11.27 0.03
C ASN A 89 7.67 12.76 -0.19
N LEU A 90 6.76 13.59 -0.68
CA LEU A 90 6.91 15.05 -0.73
C LEU A 90 6.65 15.70 0.65
N GLY A 91 6.22 14.93 1.64
CA GLY A 91 5.87 15.45 2.97
C GLY A 91 4.63 16.35 2.95
N ALA A 92 3.76 16.20 1.95
CA ALA A 92 2.53 16.96 1.78
C ALA A 92 1.34 16.36 2.56
N VAL A 93 1.44 15.07 2.90
CA VAL A 93 0.47 14.36 3.74
C VAL A 93 1.19 13.71 4.92
N GLU A 94 0.48 13.56 6.03
CA GLU A 94 0.99 12.97 7.29
C GLU A 94 0.75 11.46 7.39
N ASP A 95 -0.12 10.91 6.54
CA ASP A 95 -0.50 9.50 6.59
C ASP A 95 -0.53 8.89 5.19
N LYS A 96 0.39 7.96 4.94
CA LYS A 96 0.52 7.25 3.66
C LYS A 96 -0.51 6.14 3.44
N ARG A 97 -1.33 5.79 4.43
CA ARG A 97 -2.24 4.64 4.36
C ARG A 97 -3.39 4.89 3.37
N ASP A 98 -3.87 3.80 2.76
CA ASP A 98 -5.05 3.81 1.89
C ASP A 98 -6.29 4.40 2.58
N SER A 99 -6.44 4.22 3.89
CA SER A 99 -7.55 4.80 4.66
C SER A 99 -7.52 6.33 4.66
N ALA A 100 -6.34 6.95 4.70
CA ALA A 100 -6.18 8.40 4.61
C ALA A 100 -6.47 8.91 3.19
N LEU A 101 -6.03 8.17 2.17
CA LEU A 101 -6.40 8.43 0.77
C LEU A 101 -7.93 8.37 0.59
N LEU A 102 -8.57 7.31 1.09
CA LEU A 102 -10.02 7.15 1.01
C LEU A 102 -10.77 8.27 1.73
N ALA A 103 -10.31 8.67 2.92
CA ALA A 103 -10.87 9.79 3.65
C ALA A 103 -10.72 11.11 2.87
N PHE A 104 -9.57 11.33 2.21
CA PHE A 104 -9.37 12.49 1.34
C PHE A 104 -10.34 12.49 0.15
N VAL A 105 -10.49 11.36 -0.55
CA VAL A 105 -11.41 11.26 -1.70
C VAL A 105 -12.85 11.48 -1.25
N CYS A 106 -13.29 10.83 -0.17
CA CYS A 106 -14.63 10.99 0.39
C CYS A 106 -14.94 12.46 0.70
N ARG A 107 -13.97 13.21 1.26
CA ARG A 107 -14.14 14.65 1.52
C ARG A 107 -14.26 15.49 0.26
N GLN A 108 -13.61 15.10 -0.84
CA GLN A 108 -13.63 15.87 -2.09
C GLN A 108 -14.82 15.55 -3.00
N THR A 109 -15.31 14.31 -2.98
CA THR A 109 -16.35 13.84 -3.91
C THR A 109 -17.69 13.54 -3.24
N GLY A 110 -17.73 13.42 -1.91
CA GLY A 110 -18.91 12.95 -1.19
C GLY A 110 -19.24 11.46 -1.40
N ILE A 111 -18.42 10.72 -2.15
CA ILE A 111 -18.65 9.30 -2.44
C ILE A 111 -18.08 8.46 -1.29
N GLU A 112 -18.96 7.77 -0.58
CA GLU A 112 -18.57 6.82 0.46
C GLU A 112 -18.00 5.54 -0.19
N ARG A 113 -16.84 5.08 0.29
CA ARG A 113 -16.18 3.81 -0.11
C ARG A 113 -15.68 3.79 -1.58
N THR A 114 -15.17 2.63 -2.01
CA THR A 114 -14.33 2.41 -3.20
C THR A 114 -15.07 2.54 -4.55
N GLU A 115 -16.29 3.05 -4.57
CA GLU A 115 -17.16 3.12 -5.76
C GLU A 115 -16.59 4.05 -6.83
N TRP A 116 -15.95 5.14 -6.40
CA TRP A 116 -15.25 6.07 -7.29
C TRP A 116 -14.13 5.41 -8.10
N VAL A 117 -13.58 4.28 -7.62
CA VAL A 117 -12.48 3.57 -8.28
C VAL A 117 -12.99 2.79 -9.49
N LEU A 118 -14.28 2.47 -9.55
CA LEU A 118 -14.90 1.75 -10.66
C LEU A 118 -15.46 2.71 -11.70
N ASP A 119 -15.94 3.89 -11.28
CA ASP A 119 -16.41 4.91 -12.20
C ASP A 119 -15.25 5.66 -12.89
N ALA A 120 -15.31 5.76 -14.22
CA ALA A 120 -14.24 6.36 -15.00
C ALA A 120 -14.13 7.89 -14.81
N LYS A 121 -15.26 8.58 -14.63
CA LYS A 121 -15.30 10.04 -14.46
C LYS A 121 -14.70 10.43 -13.11
N HIS A 122 -15.18 9.81 -12.03
CA HIS A 122 -14.71 10.03 -10.67
C HIS A 122 -13.27 9.53 -10.50
N GLY A 123 -12.94 8.36 -11.04
CA GLY A 123 -11.58 7.82 -11.06
C GLY A 123 -10.58 8.79 -11.71
N ARG A 124 -10.90 9.34 -12.88
CA ARG A 124 -10.05 10.32 -13.56
C ARG A 124 -9.91 11.62 -12.75
N ALA A 125 -11.02 12.14 -12.23
CA ALA A 125 -11.02 13.37 -11.45
C ALA A 125 -10.11 13.26 -10.20
N VAL A 126 -10.16 12.14 -9.49
CA VAL A 126 -9.28 11.88 -8.34
C VAL A 126 -7.81 11.85 -8.76
N ILE A 127 -7.48 11.18 -9.86
CA ILE A 127 -6.09 11.12 -10.36
C ILE A 127 -5.56 12.51 -10.72
N GLU A 128 -6.36 13.33 -11.41
CA GLU A 128 -5.93 14.68 -11.79
C GLU A 128 -5.84 15.62 -10.57
N ALA A 129 -6.73 15.47 -9.58
CA ALA A 129 -6.62 16.20 -8.31
C ALA A 129 -5.33 15.85 -7.56
N LEU A 130 -4.97 14.55 -7.48
CA LEU A 130 -3.74 14.10 -6.83
C LEU A 130 -2.49 14.58 -7.58
N LYS A 131 -2.48 14.52 -8.92
CA LYS A 131 -1.39 15.08 -9.73
C LYS A 131 -1.24 16.59 -9.54
N GLY A 132 -2.35 17.32 -9.52
CA GLY A 132 -2.37 18.76 -9.28
C GLY A 132 -1.81 19.10 -7.90
N TRP A 133 -2.07 18.27 -6.89
CA TRP A 133 -1.44 18.43 -5.58
C TRP A 133 0.08 18.17 -5.65
N CYS A 134 0.52 17.06 -6.24
CA CYS A 134 1.96 16.85 -6.44
C CYS A 134 2.62 18.01 -7.19
N ALA A 135 1.91 18.63 -8.15
CA ALA A 135 2.43 19.78 -8.88
C ALA A 135 2.60 21.02 -7.99
N ARG A 136 1.67 21.29 -7.07
CA ARG A 136 1.83 22.33 -6.05
C ARG A 136 3.02 22.09 -5.12
N GLU A 137 3.38 20.82 -4.91
CA GLU A 137 4.58 20.43 -4.15
C GLU A 137 5.86 20.44 -5.01
N GLY A 138 5.81 20.95 -6.25
CA GLY A 138 6.97 21.15 -7.12
C GLY A 138 7.23 20.05 -8.13
N VAL A 139 6.35 19.05 -8.24
CA VAL A 139 6.42 18.05 -9.33
C VAL A 139 5.98 18.67 -10.65
N ASP A 140 6.61 18.28 -11.74
CA ASP A 140 6.31 18.75 -13.09
C ASP A 140 6.22 17.49 -13.92
N TRP A 141 5.03 17.31 -14.47
CA TRP A 141 4.62 16.14 -15.20
C TRP A 141 4.90 16.28 -16.70
N SER A 142 5.38 17.44 -17.16
CA SER A 142 5.55 17.78 -18.58
C SER A 142 6.87 17.27 -19.19
N ASP A 143 7.89 17.00 -18.39
CA ASP A 143 9.25 16.65 -18.87
C ASP A 143 9.38 15.24 -19.48
N GLY A 144 8.28 14.47 -19.58
CA GLY A 144 8.25 13.12 -20.17
C GLY A 144 9.10 12.08 -19.44
N GLY A 145 9.69 12.44 -18.30
CA GLY A 145 10.53 11.58 -17.48
C GLY A 145 9.73 10.49 -16.76
N ARG A 146 10.45 9.52 -16.19
CA ARG A 146 9.82 8.56 -15.26
C ARG A 146 9.27 9.33 -14.06
N HIS A 147 8.07 8.97 -13.58
CA HIS A 147 7.49 9.62 -12.40
C HIS A 147 8.43 9.59 -11.18
N GLY A 148 9.20 8.52 -11.01
CA GLY A 148 10.21 8.41 -9.95
C GLY A 148 11.29 9.51 -10.02
N PHE A 149 11.75 9.84 -11.22
CA PHE A 149 12.69 10.95 -11.46
C PHE A 149 12.04 12.30 -11.13
N GLN A 150 10.83 12.55 -11.65
CA GLN A 150 10.12 13.82 -11.46
C GLN A 150 9.87 14.11 -9.97
N ILE A 151 9.45 13.09 -9.21
CA ILE A 151 9.22 13.20 -7.77
C ILE A 151 10.56 13.39 -7.03
N ALA A 152 11.59 12.60 -7.34
CA ALA A 152 12.90 12.74 -6.70
C ALA A 152 13.54 14.10 -6.94
N LEU A 153 13.40 14.66 -8.14
CA LEU A 153 13.90 15.98 -8.48
C LEU A 153 13.16 17.07 -7.70
N ALA A 154 11.83 16.98 -7.57
CA ALA A 154 11.05 17.88 -6.72
C ALA A 154 11.50 17.79 -5.25
N GLN A 155 11.67 16.58 -4.71
CA GLN A 155 12.13 16.37 -3.33
C GLN A 155 13.53 16.94 -3.09
N TRP A 156 14.45 16.73 -4.02
CA TRP A 156 15.80 17.26 -3.92
C TRP A 156 15.80 18.79 -3.97
N SER A 157 15.03 19.40 -4.87
CA SER A 157 14.88 20.87 -4.96
C SER A 157 14.33 21.44 -3.65
N GLN A 158 13.32 20.80 -3.05
CA GLN A 158 12.79 21.18 -1.73
C GLN A 158 13.85 21.08 -0.62
N LEU A 159 14.68 20.04 -0.63
CA LEU A 159 15.72 19.84 0.40
C LEU A 159 16.86 20.85 0.28
N GLN A 160 17.27 21.16 -0.95
CA GLN A 160 18.36 22.09 -1.23
C GLN A 160 17.93 23.57 -1.24
N LEU A 161 16.61 23.85 -1.19
CA LEU A 161 16.05 25.21 -1.28
C LEU A 161 16.51 25.94 -2.55
N ILE A 162 16.54 25.22 -3.67
CA ILE A 162 17.00 25.71 -4.97
C ILE A 162 15.89 25.62 -6.00
N ASP A 163 16.06 26.40 -7.07
CA ASP A 163 15.23 26.24 -8.26
C ASP A 163 15.41 24.86 -8.88
N ARG A 164 14.31 24.28 -9.35
CA ARG A 164 14.28 22.92 -9.90
C ARG A 164 15.18 22.74 -11.12
N SER A 165 15.35 23.78 -11.94
CA SER A 165 16.22 23.71 -13.13
C SER A 165 17.70 23.50 -12.76
N ALA A 166 18.08 23.85 -11.53
CA ALA A 166 19.45 23.72 -11.03
C ALA A 166 19.78 22.27 -10.65
N THR A 167 19.95 21.37 -11.62
CA THR A 167 20.20 19.92 -11.39
C THR A 167 21.61 19.57 -10.89
N ARG A 168 22.47 20.57 -10.62
CA ARG A 168 23.86 20.34 -10.20
C ARG A 168 23.91 19.61 -8.86
N GLY A 169 24.52 18.42 -8.83
CA GLY A 169 24.63 17.60 -7.62
C GLY A 169 23.46 16.64 -7.40
N PHE A 170 22.37 16.75 -8.16
CA PHE A 170 21.24 15.82 -8.10
C PHE A 170 21.67 14.36 -8.34
N TRP A 171 22.44 14.13 -9.41
CA TRP A 171 22.92 12.80 -9.76
C TRP A 171 23.97 12.25 -8.77
N VAL A 172 24.73 13.14 -8.13
CA VAL A 172 25.68 12.76 -7.05
C VAL A 172 24.92 12.26 -5.84
N GLU A 173 23.85 12.97 -5.45
CA GLU A 173 22.98 12.54 -4.35
C GLU A 173 22.31 11.19 -4.65
N ILE A 174 21.82 10.98 -5.89
CA ILE A 174 21.26 9.69 -6.30
C ILE A 174 22.30 8.57 -6.21
N ALA A 175 23.51 8.80 -6.72
CA ALA A 175 24.59 7.83 -6.66
C ALA A 175 24.88 7.43 -5.20
N SER A 176 24.94 8.42 -4.31
CA SER A 176 25.17 8.23 -2.88
C SER A 176 24.05 7.39 -2.23
N ILE A 177 22.78 7.73 -2.47
CA ILE A 177 21.64 6.98 -1.92
C ILE A 177 21.63 5.53 -2.42
N LEU A 178 21.93 5.32 -3.70
CA LEU A 178 21.97 4.00 -4.32
C LEU A 178 23.28 3.24 -4.05
N LYS A 179 24.24 3.85 -3.36
CA LYS A 179 25.59 3.29 -3.12
C LYS A 179 26.30 2.87 -4.41
N ARG A 180 26.15 3.68 -5.47
CA ARG A 180 26.79 3.48 -6.77
C ARG A 180 27.99 4.40 -6.91
N SER A 181 29.10 3.88 -7.44
CA SER A 181 30.32 4.67 -7.68
C SER A 181 30.11 5.78 -8.71
N VAL A 182 29.32 5.50 -9.75
CA VAL A 182 28.81 6.46 -10.74
C VAL A 182 27.43 5.98 -11.21
N VAL A 183 26.49 6.89 -11.46
CA VAL A 183 25.23 6.54 -12.14
C VAL A 183 25.51 6.49 -13.64
N VAL A 184 26.04 5.36 -14.11
CA VAL A 184 26.29 5.11 -15.54
C VAL A 184 24.99 4.76 -16.27
N ASP A 185 24.13 4.00 -15.57
CA ASP A 185 22.81 3.60 -16.04
C ASP A 185 21.69 4.33 -15.30
N LYS A 186 20.63 4.69 -16.04
CA LYS A 186 19.42 5.29 -15.47
C LYS A 186 18.86 4.37 -14.37
N PRO A 187 18.50 4.90 -13.18
CA PRO A 187 17.92 4.07 -12.11
C PRO A 187 16.65 3.34 -12.56
N THR A 188 16.50 2.10 -12.09
CA THR A 188 15.30 1.29 -12.27
C THR A 188 14.12 1.82 -11.43
N ASP A 189 12.91 1.31 -11.67
CA ASP A 189 11.73 1.73 -10.88
C ASP A 189 11.88 1.39 -9.39
N ALA A 190 12.51 0.27 -9.05
CA ALA A 190 12.80 -0.11 -7.66
C ALA A 190 13.83 0.83 -7.00
N GLU A 191 14.80 1.29 -7.77
CA GLU A 191 15.80 2.24 -7.30
C GLU A 191 15.21 3.64 -7.13
N TRP A 192 14.33 4.07 -8.03
CA TRP A 192 13.57 5.30 -7.82
C TRP A 192 12.71 5.25 -6.56
N ILE A 193 12.08 4.11 -6.26
CA ILE A 193 11.36 3.92 -4.98
C ILE A 193 12.31 4.10 -3.79
N THR A 194 13.51 3.53 -3.87
CA THR A 194 14.55 3.67 -2.82
C THR A 194 14.96 5.13 -2.62
N VAL A 195 15.23 5.85 -3.72
CA VAL A 195 15.59 7.27 -3.72
C VAL A 195 14.47 8.12 -3.11
N MET A 196 13.24 7.96 -3.60
CA MET A 196 12.09 8.76 -3.14
C MET A 196 11.80 8.54 -1.66
N ASN A 197 11.94 7.31 -1.16
CA ASN A 197 11.75 7.01 0.26
C ASN A 197 12.84 7.65 1.13
N ALA A 198 14.10 7.63 0.68
CA ALA A 198 15.22 8.23 1.38
C ALA A 198 15.08 9.76 1.47
N LEU A 199 14.84 10.42 0.34
CA LEU A 199 14.64 11.88 0.29
C LEU A 199 13.38 12.28 1.08
N GLY A 200 12.29 11.53 0.94
CA GLY A 200 11.05 11.83 1.65
C GLY A 200 11.16 11.69 3.16
N LYS A 201 11.96 10.74 3.66
CA LYS A 201 12.29 10.65 5.09
C LYS A 201 12.98 11.93 5.58
N ARG A 202 13.92 12.48 4.79
CA ARG A 202 14.63 13.72 5.15
C ARG A 202 13.72 14.94 5.14
N ILE A 203 12.83 15.06 4.14
CA ILE A 203 11.84 16.15 4.06
C ILE A 203 10.94 16.15 5.30
N ARG A 204 10.37 14.99 5.64
CA ARG A 204 9.47 14.88 6.80
C ARG A 204 10.21 15.13 8.13
N ALA A 205 11.45 14.67 8.26
CA ALA A 205 12.28 14.96 9.44
C ALA A 205 12.54 16.47 9.60
N ARG A 206 12.82 17.17 8.49
CA ARG A 206 12.99 18.64 8.50
C ARG A 206 11.71 19.35 8.95
N LYS A 207 10.54 18.96 8.41
CA LYS A 207 9.24 19.56 8.79
C LYS A 207 8.91 19.34 10.27
N ALA A 208 9.17 18.14 10.79
CA ALA A 208 8.93 17.80 12.20
C ALA A 208 9.83 18.58 13.17
N GLY A 209 11.04 18.98 12.76
CA GLY A 209 11.93 19.82 13.57
C GLY A 209 11.68 21.32 13.46
N SER A 210 10.74 21.75 12.60
CA SER A 210 10.34 23.16 12.42
C SER A 210 8.95 23.47 12.97
N SER A 211 8.25 22.47 13.53
CA SER A 211 6.94 22.60 14.19
C SER A 211 7.10 22.61 15.70
#